data_AF-A0A9W9Q1M1-F1
#
_entry.id   AF-A0A9W9Q1M1-F1
#
_cell.length_a   1.000
_cell.length_b   1.000
_cell.length_c   1.000
_cell.angle_alpha   90.00
_cell.angle_beta   90.00
_cell.angle_gamma   90.00
#
_symmetry.space_group_name_H-M   'P 1'
#
loop_
_entity.id
_entity.type
_entity.pdbx_description
1 polymer ?
#
loop_
_entity_poly.entity_id
_entity_poly.type
_entity_poly.pdbx_seq_one_letter_code
_entity_poly.pdbx_strand_id
1 'polypeptide(L)'
;MGSDDRQLAAAGVPVLKEKPVANSEADFEELCRSNTTVGVVLQRRWQARYIHMKSFLPLVGRILSVRATLAGQYDPPQNGWRVLDIVGTFHDLGVHMLDILVWLFGRPSSGLGLRVEDSPPQARDRESHSSIRWDASDVVGHLYVSEVSLGKGESLLVRGTSGSLHLDGESLIHRDVQGRQTFHMAIQSHKSDAIQGRRSWMHCY
;
A
#
# COMPACT_ATOMS: atom_id res chain seq x y z
N MET A 1 -16.85 -3.59 -15.50
CA MET A 1 -16.43 -2.19 -15.60
C MET A 1 -17.63 -1.27 -15.36
N GLY A 2 -17.46 -0.04 -14.84
CA GLY A 2 -18.59 0.90 -14.70
C GLY A 2 -19.16 1.31 -16.06
N SER A 3 -20.41 1.81 -16.12
CA SER A 3 -21.01 2.30 -17.39
C SER A 3 -20.15 3.37 -18.04
N ASP A 4 -19.61 4.28 -17.24
CA ASP A 4 -18.89 5.45 -17.70
C ASP A 4 -17.45 5.09 -18.12
N ASP A 5 -16.82 4.17 -17.37
CA ASP A 5 -15.52 3.61 -17.74
C ASP A 5 -15.58 2.93 -19.12
N ARG A 6 -16.66 2.18 -19.40
CA ARG A 6 -16.87 1.55 -20.71
C ARG A 6 -16.99 2.56 -21.84
N GLN A 7 -17.69 3.65 -21.61
CA GLN A 7 -17.84 4.71 -22.62
C GLN A 7 -16.50 5.41 -22.89
N LEU A 8 -15.77 5.78 -21.83
CA LEU A 8 -14.44 6.38 -21.95
C LEU A 8 -13.45 5.43 -22.63
N ALA A 9 -13.53 4.14 -22.30
CA ALA A 9 -12.66 3.15 -22.88
C ALA A 9 -12.96 2.93 -24.38
N ALA A 10 -14.23 2.83 -24.75
CA ALA A 10 -14.66 2.75 -26.15
C ALA A 10 -14.24 3.99 -26.96
N ALA A 11 -14.16 5.15 -26.30
CA ALA A 11 -13.68 6.40 -26.90
C ALA A 11 -12.14 6.54 -26.90
N GLY A 12 -11.38 5.58 -26.37
CA GLY A 12 -9.92 5.63 -26.29
C GLY A 12 -9.39 6.71 -25.33
N VAL A 13 -10.23 7.20 -24.40
CA VAL A 13 -9.87 8.26 -23.46
C VAL A 13 -9.19 7.64 -22.23
N PRO A 14 -7.95 8.03 -21.88
CA PRO A 14 -7.31 7.58 -20.64
C PRO A 14 -8.13 7.95 -19.40
N VAL A 15 -8.22 7.03 -18.44
CA VAL A 15 -9.03 7.19 -17.24
C VAL A 15 -8.12 7.24 -16.00
N LEU A 16 -8.35 8.19 -15.11
CA LEU A 16 -7.75 8.20 -13.77
C LEU A 16 -8.86 7.94 -12.75
N LYS A 17 -8.72 6.86 -11.97
CA LYS A 17 -9.73 6.42 -11.00
C LYS A 17 -9.22 6.53 -9.57
N GLU A 18 -10.13 6.83 -8.67
CA GLU A 18 -9.92 6.54 -7.24
C GLU A 18 -9.90 5.02 -6.99
N LYS A 19 -9.33 4.64 -5.86
CA LYS A 19 -9.38 3.24 -5.39
C LYS A 19 -10.79 2.87 -4.92
N PRO A 20 -11.26 1.62 -5.14
CA PRO A 20 -10.62 0.56 -5.93
C PRO A 20 -10.77 0.78 -7.44
N VAL A 21 -9.85 0.21 -8.23
CA VAL A 21 -9.89 0.32 -9.71
C VAL A 21 -11.14 -0.34 -10.31
N ALA A 22 -11.66 -1.38 -9.66
CA ALA A 22 -12.80 -2.18 -10.06
C ALA A 22 -13.55 -2.68 -8.81
N ASN A 23 -14.85 -2.95 -8.95
CA ASN A 23 -15.69 -3.44 -7.85
C ASN A 23 -15.77 -4.98 -7.80
N SER A 24 -15.29 -5.66 -8.84
CA SER A 24 -15.22 -7.11 -8.92
C SER A 24 -14.02 -7.54 -9.76
N GLU A 25 -13.62 -8.80 -9.62
CA GLU A 25 -12.58 -9.40 -10.45
C GLU A 25 -12.98 -9.42 -11.93
N ALA A 26 -14.23 -9.76 -12.24
CA ALA A 26 -14.75 -9.70 -13.61
C ALA A 26 -14.65 -8.29 -14.22
N ASP A 27 -14.97 -7.25 -13.42
CA ASP A 27 -14.82 -5.86 -13.86
C ASP A 27 -13.35 -5.49 -14.10
N PHE A 28 -12.45 -5.99 -13.26
CA PHE A 28 -11.02 -5.78 -13.41
C PHE A 28 -10.46 -6.47 -14.65
N GLU A 29 -10.86 -7.71 -14.93
CA GLU A 29 -10.45 -8.41 -16.14
C GLU A 29 -10.99 -7.71 -17.41
N GLU A 30 -12.22 -7.20 -17.37
CA GLU A 30 -12.79 -6.40 -18.47
C GLU A 30 -11.95 -5.13 -18.71
N LEU A 31 -11.56 -4.43 -17.66
CA LEU A 31 -10.64 -3.27 -17.73
C LEU A 31 -9.30 -3.65 -18.35
N CYS A 32 -8.70 -4.78 -17.93
CA CYS A 32 -7.43 -5.25 -18.46
C CYS A 32 -7.49 -5.66 -19.95
N ARG A 33 -8.66 -6.09 -20.44
CA ARG A 33 -8.88 -6.39 -21.87
C ARG A 33 -9.14 -5.14 -22.70
N SER A 34 -9.43 -4.01 -22.08
CA SER A 34 -9.63 -2.75 -22.79
C SER A 34 -8.29 -2.17 -23.29
N ASN A 35 -8.30 -1.50 -24.45
CA ASN A 35 -7.12 -0.80 -24.97
C ASN A 35 -6.88 0.58 -24.32
N THR A 36 -7.51 0.82 -23.16
CA THR A 36 -7.51 2.13 -22.51
C THR A 36 -6.48 2.18 -21.40
N THR A 37 -5.73 3.28 -21.35
CA THR A 37 -4.82 3.53 -20.23
C THR A 37 -5.63 3.88 -18.99
N VAL A 38 -5.53 3.06 -17.94
CA VAL A 38 -6.18 3.29 -16.65
C VAL A 38 -5.13 3.56 -15.58
N GLY A 39 -5.20 4.73 -14.96
CA GLY A 39 -4.44 5.09 -13.78
C GLY A 39 -5.29 4.91 -12.52
N VAL A 40 -4.65 4.56 -11.40
CA VAL A 40 -5.28 4.49 -10.08
C VAL A 40 -4.57 5.46 -9.15
N VAL A 41 -5.33 6.26 -8.40
CA VAL A 41 -4.80 7.22 -7.44
C VAL A 41 -4.26 6.47 -6.22
N LEU A 42 -2.94 6.30 -6.15
CA LEU A 42 -2.22 5.63 -5.06
C LEU A 42 -1.21 6.60 -4.44
N GLN A 43 -1.76 7.62 -3.77
CA GLN A 43 -1.07 8.86 -3.42
C GLN A 43 0.19 8.70 -2.54
N ARG A 44 0.29 7.61 -1.77
CA ARG A 44 1.40 7.41 -0.83
C ARG A 44 2.77 7.34 -1.51
N ARG A 45 2.83 6.85 -2.75
CA ARG A 45 4.09 6.74 -3.53
C ARG A 45 4.80 8.08 -3.71
N TRP A 46 4.08 9.20 -3.61
CA TRP A 46 4.62 10.55 -3.79
C TRP A 46 5.00 11.24 -2.49
N GLN A 47 4.76 10.63 -1.34
CA GLN A 47 5.17 11.22 -0.07
C GLN A 47 6.68 11.06 0.11
N ALA A 48 7.36 12.15 0.49
CA ALA A 48 8.81 12.20 0.65
C ALA A 48 9.35 11.01 1.47
N ARG A 49 8.62 10.58 2.50
CA ARG A 49 9.01 9.45 3.36
C ARG A 49 9.22 8.14 2.60
N TYR A 50 8.33 7.82 1.67
CA TYR A 50 8.42 6.58 0.89
C TYR A 50 9.41 6.71 -0.27
N ILE A 51 9.55 7.91 -0.84
CA ILE A 51 10.59 8.21 -1.84
C ILE A 51 11.99 8.04 -1.22
N HIS A 52 12.22 8.63 -0.05
CA HIS A 52 13.49 8.48 0.67
C HIS A 52 13.74 7.03 1.05
N MET A 53 12.76 6.34 1.63
CA MET A 53 12.84 4.91 1.92
C MET A 53 13.31 4.13 0.69
N LYS A 54 12.66 4.32 -0.48
CA LYS A 54 13.05 3.68 -1.74
C LYS A 54 14.48 4.00 -2.15
N SER A 55 14.88 5.27 -2.05
CA SER A 55 16.23 5.72 -2.44
C SER A 55 17.34 5.13 -1.58
N PHE A 56 17.04 4.83 -0.31
CA PHE A 56 18.02 4.27 0.64
C PHE A 56 18.01 2.75 0.70
N LEU A 57 17.04 2.04 0.11
CA LEU A 57 17.00 0.58 0.06
C LEU A 57 18.33 -0.09 -0.33
N PRO A 58 19.14 0.45 -1.27
CA PRO A 58 20.44 -0.16 -1.59
C PRO A 58 21.40 -0.29 -0.39
N LEU A 59 21.25 0.53 0.65
CA LEU A 59 22.10 0.49 1.85
C LEU A 59 21.90 -0.78 2.69
N VAL A 60 20.74 -1.43 2.61
CA VAL A 60 20.48 -2.66 3.38
C VAL A 60 21.03 -3.91 2.70
N GLY A 61 21.64 -3.80 1.52
CA GLY A 61 22.13 -4.94 0.75
C GLY A 61 20.98 -5.77 0.18
N ARG A 62 21.12 -7.10 0.14
CA ARG A 62 20.03 -7.99 -0.29
C ARG A 62 18.94 -7.97 0.77
N ILE A 63 17.72 -7.62 0.38
CA ILE A 63 16.56 -7.59 1.28
C ILE A 63 16.21 -9.03 1.70
N LEU A 64 15.88 -9.20 2.98
CA LEU A 64 15.48 -10.47 3.59
C LEU A 64 14.02 -10.43 4.02
N SER A 65 13.59 -9.32 4.62
CA SER A 65 12.22 -9.19 5.10
C SER A 65 11.74 -7.74 5.17
N VAL A 66 10.41 -7.61 5.14
CA VAL A 66 9.72 -6.35 5.37
C VAL A 66 8.60 -6.53 6.40
N ARG A 67 8.46 -5.56 7.31
CA ARG A 67 7.29 -5.43 8.18
C ARG A 67 6.68 -4.06 7.98
N ALA A 68 5.40 -4.03 7.67
CA ALA A 68 4.63 -2.82 7.48
C ALA A 68 3.48 -2.76 8.47
N THR A 69 3.23 -1.57 9.00
CA THR A 69 2.12 -1.31 9.92
C THR A 69 1.35 -0.10 9.42
N LEU A 70 0.02 -0.23 9.37
CA LEU A 70 -0.90 0.90 9.27
C LEU A 70 -2.03 0.70 10.28
N ALA A 71 -1.84 1.29 11.45
CA ALA A 71 -2.71 1.13 12.60
C ALA A 71 -3.16 2.49 13.15
N GLY A 72 -4.35 2.54 13.71
CA GLY A 72 -4.84 3.69 14.47
C GLY A 72 -6.28 3.47 14.89
N GLN A 73 -6.84 4.44 15.60
CA GLN A 73 -8.24 4.45 15.98
C GLN A 73 -9.00 5.29 14.97
N TYR A 74 -9.87 4.64 14.19
CA TYR A 74 -10.73 5.31 13.23
C TYR A 74 -12.18 4.98 13.54
N ASP A 75 -13.03 6.01 13.49
CA ASP A 75 -14.46 5.80 13.57
C ASP A 75 -14.94 5.08 12.31
N PRO A 76 -15.73 4.00 12.44
CA PRO A 76 -16.29 3.34 11.28
C PRO A 76 -17.16 4.32 10.48
N PRO A 77 -17.19 4.20 9.14
CA PRO A 77 -18.08 5.00 8.33
C PRO A 77 -19.52 4.78 8.77
N GLN A 78 -20.27 5.87 8.97
CA GLN A 78 -21.65 5.81 9.47
C GLN A 78 -22.68 5.79 8.33
N ASN A 79 -22.28 6.18 7.12
CA ASN A 79 -23.14 6.25 5.94
C ASN A 79 -22.32 6.13 4.63
N GLY A 80 -23.05 6.12 3.51
CA GLY A 80 -22.47 6.10 2.16
C GLY A 80 -22.09 4.71 1.66
N TRP A 81 -21.48 4.66 0.48
CA TRP A 81 -21.17 3.41 -0.24
C TRP A 81 -20.29 2.46 0.57
N ARG A 82 -19.40 2.96 1.45
CA ARG A 82 -18.55 2.11 2.31
C ARG A 82 -19.36 1.24 3.28
N VAL A 83 -20.52 1.73 3.72
CA VAL A 83 -21.44 0.97 4.57
C VAL A 83 -22.26 0.01 3.72
N LEU A 84 -22.77 0.48 2.58
CA LEU A 84 -23.57 -0.33 1.65
C LEU A 84 -22.80 -1.54 1.10
N ASP A 85 -21.52 -1.36 0.80
CA ASP A 85 -20.65 -2.37 0.20
C ASP A 85 -19.82 -3.13 1.25
N ILE A 86 -20.06 -2.90 2.56
CA ILE A 86 -19.37 -3.55 3.69
C ILE A 86 -17.84 -3.49 3.50
N VAL A 87 -17.33 -2.30 3.18
CA VAL A 87 -15.90 -2.12 2.89
C VAL A 87 -15.11 -2.36 4.17
N GLY A 88 -14.26 -3.38 4.12
CA GLY A 88 -13.33 -3.76 5.17
C GLY A 88 -12.22 -2.76 5.50
N THR A 89 -11.63 -2.85 6.70
CA THR A 89 -10.44 -2.07 7.09
C THR A 89 -9.26 -2.34 6.16
N PHE A 90 -9.02 -3.59 5.80
CA PHE A 90 -7.94 -3.93 4.88
C PHE A 90 -8.17 -3.31 3.49
N HIS A 91 -9.42 -3.29 3.02
CA HIS A 91 -9.76 -2.70 1.72
C HIS A 91 -9.63 -1.17 1.72
N ASP A 92 -10.01 -0.51 2.83
CA ASP A 92 -9.94 0.95 2.91
C ASP A 92 -8.53 1.47 3.22
N LEU A 93 -7.86 0.86 4.21
CA LEU A 93 -6.53 1.27 4.70
C LEU A 93 -5.41 0.40 4.15
N GLY A 94 -5.56 -0.92 4.23
CA GLY A 94 -4.53 -1.90 3.89
C GLY A 94 -4.04 -1.78 2.45
N VAL A 95 -4.94 -1.47 1.50
CA VAL A 95 -4.60 -1.24 0.08
C VAL A 95 -3.49 -0.21 -0.10
N HIS A 96 -3.43 0.82 0.74
CA HIS A 96 -2.42 1.86 0.64
C HIS A 96 -1.03 1.35 1.02
N MET A 97 -0.93 0.48 2.03
CA MET A 97 0.34 -0.08 2.44
C MET A 97 0.75 -1.25 1.53
N LEU A 98 -0.22 -2.05 1.07
CA LEU A 98 0.00 -3.07 0.06
C LEU A 98 0.58 -2.46 -1.23
N ASP A 99 0.04 -1.32 -1.66
CA ASP A 99 0.56 -0.58 -2.81
C ASP A 99 2.03 -0.17 -2.63
N ILE A 100 2.39 0.36 -1.45
CA ILE A 100 3.78 0.72 -1.14
C ILE A 100 4.68 -0.52 -1.20
N LEU A 101 4.25 -1.64 -0.62
CA LEU A 101 5.01 -2.90 -0.68
C LEU A 101 5.22 -3.35 -2.14
N VAL A 102 4.18 -3.30 -2.97
CA VAL A 102 4.29 -3.64 -4.40
C VAL A 102 5.22 -2.67 -5.14
N TRP A 103 5.18 -1.37 -4.81
CA TRP A 103 6.03 -0.36 -5.45
C TRP A 103 7.51 -0.46 -5.07
N LEU A 104 7.81 -0.96 -3.86
CA LEU A 104 9.17 -1.14 -3.36
C LEU A 104 9.77 -2.50 -3.75
N PHE A 105 8.97 -3.57 -3.71
CA PHE A 105 9.46 -4.95 -3.83
C PHE A 105 8.95 -5.69 -5.08
N GLY A 106 8.06 -5.07 -5.87
CA GLY A 106 7.45 -5.68 -7.06
C GLY A 106 6.18 -6.48 -6.74
N ARG A 107 5.65 -7.18 -7.74
CA ARG A 107 4.45 -8.03 -7.59
C ARG A 107 4.77 -9.22 -6.66
N PRO A 108 3.97 -9.45 -5.60
CA PRO A 108 4.14 -10.63 -4.76
C PRO A 108 3.76 -11.91 -5.50
N SER A 109 4.43 -13.00 -5.14
CA SER A 109 4.16 -14.35 -5.63
C SER A 109 2.95 -14.98 -4.93
N SER A 110 2.79 -14.71 -3.64
CA SER A 110 1.67 -15.22 -2.83
C SER A 110 1.43 -14.37 -1.59
N GLY A 111 0.26 -14.56 -0.97
CA GLY A 111 -0.08 -13.95 0.31
C GLY A 111 -1.09 -14.80 1.09
N LEU A 112 -1.05 -14.68 2.41
CA LEU A 112 -2.00 -15.27 3.35
C LEU A 112 -2.51 -14.19 4.28
N GLY A 113 -3.83 -14.00 4.34
CA GLY A 113 -4.48 -13.02 5.20
C GLY A 113 -5.29 -13.67 6.32
N LEU A 114 -5.24 -13.09 7.50
CA LEU A 114 -6.14 -13.34 8.62
C LEU A 114 -6.78 -12.02 9.01
N ARG A 115 -8.06 -12.05 9.40
CA ARG A 115 -8.81 -10.85 9.79
C ARG A 115 -9.68 -11.13 11.00
N VAL A 116 -9.96 -10.08 11.76
CA VAL A 116 -10.90 -10.09 12.89
C VAL A 116 -12.03 -9.11 12.57
N GLU A 117 -13.26 -9.55 12.80
CA GLU A 117 -14.49 -8.80 12.56
C GLU A 117 -15.19 -8.53 13.91
N ASP A 118 -15.89 -7.39 14.04
CA ASP A 118 -16.62 -7.03 15.27
C ASP A 118 -18.15 -7.04 15.10
N SER A 119 -18.72 -8.23 15.17
CA SER A 119 -20.17 -8.51 15.35
C SER A 119 -21.16 -8.03 14.24
N PRO A 120 -22.36 -8.64 14.19
CA PRO A 120 -23.35 -8.40 13.12
C PRO A 120 -24.07 -7.03 13.23
N PRO A 121 -24.77 -6.56 12.18
CA PRO A 121 -25.34 -7.33 11.05
C PRO A 121 -24.47 -7.37 9.77
N GLN A 122 -23.38 -6.61 9.69
CA GLN A 122 -22.51 -6.51 8.51
C GLN A 122 -21.06 -6.47 8.98
N ALA A 123 -20.51 -7.65 9.25
CA ALA A 123 -19.21 -7.82 9.88
C ALA A 123 -18.08 -7.28 8.96
N ARG A 124 -17.58 -6.08 9.28
CA ARG A 124 -16.41 -5.44 8.64
C ARG A 124 -15.16 -5.94 9.36
N ASP A 125 -14.07 -6.23 8.65
CA ASP A 125 -12.81 -6.47 9.37
C ASP A 125 -12.35 -5.18 10.04
N ARG A 126 -11.91 -5.28 11.30
CA ARG A 126 -11.34 -4.18 12.09
C ARG A 126 -9.82 -4.25 12.15
N GLU A 127 -9.31 -5.47 12.03
CA GLU A 127 -7.90 -5.78 12.14
C GLU A 127 -7.55 -6.91 11.18
N SER A 128 -6.43 -6.75 10.50
CA SER A 128 -5.97 -7.67 9.47
C SER A 128 -4.46 -7.87 9.55
N HIS A 129 -4.04 -9.12 9.43
CA HIS A 129 -2.65 -9.55 9.33
C HIS A 129 -2.44 -10.24 8.00
N SER A 130 -1.40 -9.86 7.27
CA SER A 130 -1.06 -10.51 6.00
C SER A 130 0.40 -10.91 5.98
N SER A 131 0.67 -12.16 5.63
CA SER A 131 2.01 -12.66 5.28
C SER A 131 2.13 -12.69 3.76
N ILE A 132 3.21 -12.15 3.21
CA ILE A 132 3.39 -11.95 1.76
C ILE A 132 4.75 -12.53 1.35
N ARG A 133 4.85 -13.14 0.16
CA ARG A 133 6.13 -13.67 -0.36
C ARG A 133 6.44 -13.12 -1.76
N TRP A 134 7.72 -12.85 -2.00
CA TRP A 134 8.30 -12.56 -3.31
C TRP A 134 9.38 -13.59 -3.62
N ASP A 135 8.99 -14.68 -4.29
CA ASP A 135 9.84 -15.86 -4.46
C ASP A 135 11.05 -15.55 -5.35
N ALA A 136 10.88 -14.70 -6.37
CA ALA A 136 11.95 -14.30 -7.28
C ALA A 136 13.12 -13.60 -6.57
N SER A 137 12.87 -12.97 -5.42
CA SER A 137 13.87 -12.26 -4.62
C SER A 137 14.14 -12.91 -3.26
N ASP A 138 13.48 -14.02 -2.94
CA ASP A 138 13.52 -14.68 -1.63
C ASP A 138 13.24 -13.70 -0.46
N VAL A 139 12.17 -12.90 -0.60
CA VAL A 139 11.75 -11.91 0.42
C VAL A 139 10.42 -12.33 1.04
N VAL A 140 10.33 -12.19 2.37
CA VAL A 140 9.08 -12.37 3.13
C VAL A 140 8.60 -11.05 3.73
N GLY A 141 7.29 -10.83 3.70
CA GLY A 141 6.65 -9.62 4.20
C GLY A 141 5.59 -9.93 5.24
N HIS A 142 5.41 -8.99 6.17
CA HIS A 142 4.26 -8.94 7.05
C HIS A 142 3.62 -7.55 6.98
N LEU A 143 2.29 -7.51 6.85
CA LEU A 143 1.48 -6.31 6.89
C LEU A 143 0.47 -6.44 8.02
N TYR A 144 0.51 -5.50 8.96
CA TYR A 144 -0.48 -5.32 10.01
C TYR A 144 -1.32 -4.08 9.73
N VAL A 145 -2.64 -4.24 9.74
CA VAL A 145 -3.59 -3.15 9.54
C VAL A 145 -4.62 -3.20 10.65
N SER A 146 -4.90 -2.08 11.31
CA SER A 146 -5.89 -2.02 12.38
C SER A 146 -6.56 -0.65 12.45
N GLU A 147 -7.89 -0.65 12.59
CA GLU A 147 -8.66 0.57 12.85
C GLU A 147 -9.14 0.71 14.30
N VAL A 148 -8.76 -0.24 15.16
CA VAL A 148 -9.07 -0.27 16.59
C VAL A 148 -7.82 -0.09 17.47
N SER A 149 -6.68 0.21 16.85
CA SER A 149 -5.44 0.39 17.60
C SER A 149 -5.41 1.77 18.27
N LEU A 150 -5.29 1.79 19.60
CA LEU A 150 -5.18 3.05 20.36
C LEU A 150 -3.96 3.88 19.95
N GLY A 151 -2.87 3.20 19.53
CA GLY A 151 -1.68 3.84 19.00
C GLY A 151 -1.80 4.07 17.50
N LYS A 152 -1.68 5.32 17.05
CA LYS A 152 -1.48 5.59 15.63
C LYS A 152 -0.08 5.16 15.23
N GLY A 153 0.01 4.22 14.30
CA GLY A 153 1.26 3.66 13.80
C GLY A 153 1.25 3.60 12.29
N GLU A 154 2.23 4.23 11.67
CA GLU A 154 2.51 4.02 10.26
C GLU A 154 4.00 3.81 10.09
N SER A 155 4.41 2.57 9.86
CA SER A 155 5.82 2.22 9.83
C SER A 155 6.14 1.16 8.79
N LEU A 156 7.39 1.15 8.36
CA LEU A 156 7.97 0.20 7.45
C LEU A 156 9.40 -0.13 7.91
N LEU A 157 9.62 -1.37 8.33
CA LEU A 157 10.93 -1.91 8.68
C LEU A 157 11.38 -2.86 7.59
N VAL A 158 12.49 -2.53 6.94
CA VAL A 158 13.14 -3.38 5.92
C VAL A 158 14.46 -3.89 6.50
N ARG A 159 14.65 -5.20 6.47
CA ARG A 159 15.90 -5.85 6.88
C ARG A 159 16.57 -6.47 5.67
N GLY A 160 17.88 -6.28 5.57
CA GLY A 160 18.71 -6.90 4.57
C GLY A 160 20.03 -7.42 5.13
N THR A 161 20.89 -7.91 4.24
CA THR A 161 22.18 -8.51 4.60
C THR A 161 23.21 -7.52 5.15
N SER A 162 23.04 -6.23 4.89
CA SER A 162 24.00 -5.17 5.25
C SER A 162 23.46 -4.21 6.31
N GLY A 163 22.22 -4.38 6.75
CA GLY A 163 21.61 -3.51 7.73
C GLY A 163 20.08 -3.53 7.71
N SER A 164 19.50 -2.46 8.24
CA SER A 164 18.05 -2.25 8.23
C SER A 164 17.70 -0.78 8.05
N LEU A 165 16.55 -0.53 7.41
CA LEU A 165 15.91 0.76 7.33
C LEU A 165 14.59 0.70 8.06
N HIS A 166 14.37 1.65 8.96
CA HIS A 166 13.12 1.79 9.68
C HIS A 166 12.54 3.17 9.41
N LEU A 167 11.42 3.20 8.69
CA LEU A 167 10.57 4.35 8.58
C LEU A 167 9.47 4.25 9.65
N ASP A 168 9.38 5.21 10.55
CA ASP A 168 8.33 5.30 11.56
C ASP A 168 7.75 6.72 11.56
N GLY A 169 6.53 6.86 11.04
CA GLY A 169 5.92 8.15 10.73
C GLY A 169 6.78 8.97 9.78
N GLU A 170 7.46 9.97 10.33
CA GLU A 170 8.33 10.91 9.62
C GLU A 170 9.82 10.73 9.95
N SER A 171 10.19 9.67 10.69
CA SER A 171 11.58 9.36 11.02
C SER A 171 12.07 8.18 10.17
N LEU A 172 13.16 8.36 9.42
CA LEU A 172 13.85 7.30 8.71
C LEU A 172 15.23 7.06 9.35
N ILE A 173 15.46 5.85 9.83
CA ILE A 173 16.69 5.45 10.50
C ILE A 173 17.32 4.28 9.75
N HIS A 174 18.63 4.37 9.48
CA HIS A 174 19.42 3.22 9.04
C HIS A 174 20.32 2.70 10.14
N ARG A 175 20.41 1.38 10.25
CA ARG A 175 21.34 0.68 11.14
C ARG A 175 22.16 -0.34 10.35
N ASP A 176 23.46 -0.40 10.63
CA ASP A 176 24.36 -1.41 10.07
C ASP A 176 24.12 -2.82 10.68
N VAL A 177 24.90 -3.81 10.24
CA VAL A 177 24.81 -5.20 10.74
C VAL A 177 25.17 -5.34 12.23
N GLN A 178 25.88 -4.37 12.80
CA GLN A 178 26.16 -4.31 14.24
C GLN A 178 25.06 -3.59 15.02
N GLY A 179 23.99 -3.14 14.34
CA GLY A 179 22.88 -2.39 14.95
C GLY A 179 23.18 -0.92 15.22
N ARG A 180 24.36 -0.43 14.83
CA ARG A 180 24.75 0.97 15.02
C ARG A 180 23.98 1.83 14.04
N GLN A 181 23.38 2.90 14.54
CA GLN A 181 22.72 3.89 13.70
C GLN A 181 23.78 4.61 12.85
N THR A 182 23.68 4.50 11.53
CA THR A 182 24.61 5.19 10.63
C THR A 182 24.05 6.52 10.14
N PHE A 183 22.72 6.65 10.09
CA PHE A 183 22.05 7.94 9.91
C PHE A 183 20.63 7.91 10.50
N HIS A 184 20.12 9.11 10.73
CA HIS A 184 18.72 9.40 11.04
C HIS A 184 18.30 10.63 10.25
N MET A 185 17.15 10.55 9.58
CA MET A 185 16.55 11.61 8.81
C MET A 185 15.13 11.86 9.32
N ALA A 186 14.88 13.08 9.78
CA ALA A 186 13.51 13.57 9.97
C ALA A 186 12.99 14.11 8.64
N ILE A 187 11.80 13.68 8.23
CA ILE A 187 11.20 13.97 6.94
C ILE A 187 10.02 14.89 7.20
N GLN A 188 10.10 16.13 6.71
CA GLN A 188 8.96 17.02 6.73
C GLN A 188 8.05 16.68 5.54
N SER A 189 6.81 16.27 5.82
CA SER A 189 5.79 16.10 4.79
C SER A 189 4.69 17.15 4.97
N HIS A 190 4.40 17.94 3.93
CA HIS A 190 3.23 18.80 3.91
C HIS A 190 2.13 18.19 3.05
N LYS A 191 0.87 18.30 3.48
CA LYS A 191 -0.29 17.87 2.66
C LYS A 191 -0.34 18.53 1.28
N SER A 192 0.33 19.68 1.13
CA SER A 192 0.41 20.47 -0.10
C SER A 192 1.62 20.12 -0.99
N ASP A 193 2.43 19.13 -0.61
CA ASP A 193 3.59 18.73 -1.43
C ASP A 193 3.10 18.29 -2.81
N ALA A 194 3.48 19.06 -3.84
CA ALA A 194 2.98 18.89 -5.19
C ALA A 194 3.51 17.60 -5.83
N ILE A 195 2.65 16.90 -6.56
CA ILE A 195 3.02 15.74 -7.37
C ILE A 195 3.95 16.21 -8.51
N GLN A 196 5.26 16.05 -8.34
CA GLN A 196 6.23 16.21 -9.42
C GLN A 196 6.38 14.87 -10.15
N GLY A 197 5.45 14.57 -11.05
CA GLY A 197 5.45 13.32 -11.81
C GLY A 197 6.56 13.28 -12.87
N ARG A 198 7.54 12.38 -12.72
CA ARG A 198 8.21 11.77 -13.88
C ARG A 198 7.36 10.59 -14.35
N ARG A 199 7.09 10.52 -15.66
CA ARG A 199 6.20 9.56 -16.32
C ARG A 199 6.48 8.12 -15.86
N SER A 200 5.64 7.58 -14.98
CA SER A 200 5.67 6.18 -14.56
C SER A 200 4.23 5.68 -14.55
N TRP A 201 3.82 5.07 -15.66
CA TRP A 201 2.48 4.53 -15.86
C TRP A 201 2.47 3.05 -15.45
N MET A 202 1.45 2.63 -14.70
CA MET A 202 1.22 1.22 -14.41
C MET A 202 0.80 0.54 -15.72
N HIS A 203 1.50 -0.52 -16.11
CA HIS A 203 1.07 -1.41 -17.19
C HIS A 203 0.35 -2.59 -16.52
N CYS A 204 -0.83 -2.96 -17.04
CA CYS A 204 -1.44 -4.24 -16.69
C CYS A 204 -0.51 -5.35 -17.18
N TYR A 205 -0.16 -6.29 -16.29
CA TYR A 205 0.61 -7.49 -16.61
C TYR A 205 -0.33 -8.69 -16.73
#